data_AF-A0A397S2A2-F1
#
_entry.id   AF-A0A397S2A2-F1
#
_cell.length_a   1.000
_cell.length_b   1.000
_cell.length_c   1.000
_cell.angle_alpha   90.00
_cell.angle_beta   90.00
_cell.angle_gamma   90.00
#
_symmetry.space_group_name_H-M   'P 1'
#
loop_
_entity.id
_entity.type
_entity.pdbx_description
1 polymer ?
#
loop_
_entity_poly.entity_id
_entity_poly.type
_entity_poly.pdbx_seq_one_letter_code
_entity_poly.pdbx_strand_id
1 'polypeptide(L)' 'MENRLRIRASDGKAYEVDRWCPHSKSDLASRGVVMGSKLVCTRHNWTFSLDQGGKCTSADATINACLIDDW' A
#
# COMPACT_ATOMS: atom_id res chain seq x y z
N MET A 1 -7.84 -1.40 17.15
CA MET A 1 -7.81 -2.09 15.84
C MET A 1 -6.84 -1.31 14.96
N GLU A 2 -5.82 -1.97 14.43
CA GLU A 2 -4.74 -1.28 13.71
C GLU A 2 -5.19 -0.91 12.28
N ASN A 3 -5.17 0.38 11.98
CA ASN A 3 -5.64 0.96 10.70
C ASN A 3 -4.51 1.15 9.68
N ARG A 4 -3.28 0.86 10.08
CA ARG A 4 -2.05 1.05 9.31
C ARG A 4 -1.33 -0.28 9.17
N LEU A 5 -0.57 -0.45 8.10
CA LEU A 5 0.25 -1.62 7.83
C LEU A 5 1.68 -1.19 7.58
N ARG A 6 2.64 -1.94 8.12
CA ARG A 6 4.05 -1.82 7.74
C ARG A 6 4.34 -2.78 6.59
N ILE A 7 4.89 -2.25 5.50
CA ILE A 7 5.13 -2.97 4.26
C ILE A 7 6.60 -2.79 3.85
N ARG A 8 7.34 -3.88 3.58
CA ARG A 8 8.62 -3.79 2.85
C ARG A 8 8.37 -3.79 1.36
N ALA A 9 8.97 -2.84 0.67
CA ALA A 9 9.19 -2.93 -0.76
C ALA A 9 10.33 -3.91 -1.10
N SER A 10 10.40 -4.34 -2.37
CA SER A 10 11.45 -5.25 -2.84
C SER A 10 12.86 -4.63 -2.83
N ASP A 11 12.96 -3.31 -2.83
CA ASP A 11 14.24 -2.58 -2.71
C ASP A 11 14.73 -2.46 -1.24
N GLY A 12 14.00 -3.05 -0.30
CA GLY A 12 14.36 -3.11 1.12
C GLY A 12 13.79 -1.98 1.97
N LYS A 13 13.25 -0.91 1.36
CA LYS A 13 12.61 0.20 2.08
C LYS A 13 11.32 -0.25 2.74
N ALA A 14 11.02 0.32 3.91
CA ALA A 14 9.80 0.06 4.64
C ALA A 14 8.87 1.27 4.61
N TYR A 15 7.57 1.01 4.53
CA TYR A 15 6.53 2.03 4.48
C TYR A 15 5.41 1.70 5.46
N GLU A 16 4.86 2.71 6.10
CA GLU A 16 3.52 2.62 6.68
C GLU A 16 2.48 3.06 5.67
N VAL A 17 1.41 2.29 5.53
CA VAL A 17 0.28 2.55 4.63
C VAL A 17 -1.04 2.37 5.37
N ASP A 18 -2.11 2.94 4.85
CA ASP A 18 -3.47 2.62 5.29
C ASP A 18 -3.80 1.16 4.98
N ARG A 19 -4.43 0.48 5.94
CA ARG A 19 -4.83 -0.93 5.81
C ARG A 19 -5.93 -1.16 4.77
N TRP A 20 -6.78 -0.17 4.55
CA TRP A 20 -8.02 -0.35 3.80
C TRP A 20 -7.93 0.26 2.42
N CYS A 21 -8.09 -0.57 1.39
CA CYS A 21 -8.12 -0.10 0.00
C CYS A 21 -9.23 0.95 -0.19
N PRO A 22 -8.92 2.17 -0.70
CA PRO A 22 -9.89 3.26 -0.79
C PRO A 22 -11.07 2.96 -1.73
N HIS A 23 -10.93 2.02 -2.67
CA HIS A 23 -11.98 1.64 -3.62
C HIS A 23 -13.20 0.99 -2.92
N SER A 24 -12.98 -0.07 -2.14
CA SER A 24 -14.08 -0.88 -1.59
C SER A 24 -13.78 -1.45 -0.20
N LYS A 25 -12.87 -0.80 0.53
CA LYS A 25 -12.43 -1.17 1.88
C LYS A 25 -11.96 -2.61 1.98
N SER A 26 -11.34 -3.12 0.91
CA SER A 26 -10.64 -4.41 0.97
C SER A 26 -9.47 -4.33 1.93
N ASP A 27 -9.31 -5.33 2.78
CA ASP A 27 -8.19 -5.43 3.71
C ASP A 27 -6.88 -5.71 2.96
N LEU A 28 -5.97 -4.74 2.92
CA LEU A 28 -4.68 -4.89 2.26
C LEU A 28 -3.73 -5.81 3.03
N ALA A 29 -3.99 -6.12 4.31
CA ALA A 29 -3.20 -7.10 5.04
C ALA A 29 -3.38 -8.51 4.47
N SER A 30 -4.60 -8.83 4.01
CA SER A 30 -4.93 -10.14 3.43
C SER A 30 -4.97 -10.14 1.90
N ARG A 31 -5.17 -8.98 1.27
CA ARG A 31 -5.33 -8.85 -0.19
C ARG A 31 -4.22 -8.06 -0.86
N GLY A 32 -3.27 -7.50 -0.12
CA GLY A 32 -2.14 -6.75 -0.65
C GLY A 32 -0.99 -7.66 -1.05
N VAL A 33 -0.42 -7.42 -2.22
CA VAL A 33 0.81 -8.08 -2.70
C VAL A 33 1.82 -7.02 -3.08
N VAL A 34 3.04 -7.13 -2.57
CA VAL A 34 4.14 -6.22 -2.94
C VAL A 34 4.78 -6.66 -4.25
N MET A 35 4.96 -5.73 -5.17
CA MET A 35 5.67 -5.93 -6.44
C MET A 35 6.59 -4.73 -6.69
N GLY A 36 7.89 -4.87 -6.40
CA GLY A 36 8.83 -3.75 -6.47
C GLY A 36 8.52 -2.70 -5.41
N SER A 37 8.35 -1.44 -5.82
CA SER A 37 7.89 -0.33 -4.99
C SER A 37 6.37 -0.13 -5.01
N LYS A 38 5.59 -1.16 -5.36
CA LYS A 38 4.13 -1.08 -5.46
C LYS A 38 3.44 -2.06 -4.52
N LEU A 39 2.30 -1.64 -3.97
CA LEU A 39 1.34 -2.52 -3.30
C LEU A 39 0.13 -2.72 -4.21
N VAL A 40 -0.20 -3.97 -4.52
CA VAL A 40 -1.31 -4.35 -5.40
C VAL A 40 -2.43 -4.96 -4.57
N CYS A 41 -3.63 -4.38 -4.65
CA CYS A 41 -4.84 -4.94 -4.07
C CYS A 41 -5.44 -5.99 -5.01
N THR A 42 -5.29 -7.27 -4.66
CA THR A 42 -5.72 -8.43 -5.48
C THR A 42 -7.22 -8.58 -5.68
N ARG A 43 -8.07 -7.82 -4.97
CA ARG A 43 -9.53 -7.85 -5.19
C ARG A 43 -9.95 -7.27 -6.55
N HIS A 44 -9.38 -6.12 -6.92
CA HIS A 44 -9.73 -5.38 -8.15
C HIS A 44 -8.49 -4.82 -8.88
N ASN A 45 -7.31 -5.33 -8.55
CA ASN A 45 -6.02 -4.97 -9.15
C ASN A 45 -5.63 -3.48 -9.07
N TRP A 46 -6.16 -2.76 -8.09
CA TRP A 46 -5.70 -1.40 -7.81
C TRP A 46 -4.27 -1.44 -7.32
N THR A 47 -3.42 -0.66 -7.99
CA THR A 47 -1.98 -0.63 -7.74
C THR A 47 -1.62 0.72 -7.13
N PHE A 48 -0.86 0.69 -6.04
CA PHE A 48 -0.45 1.87 -5.29
C PHE A 48 1.08 1.96 -5.29
N SER A 49 1.64 3.11 -5.68
CA SER A 49 3.09 3.36 -5.65
C SER A 49 3.51 3.79 -4.24
N LEU A 50 4.29 2.95 -3.57
CA LEU A 50 4.76 3.19 -2.19
C LEU A 50 5.73 4.39 -2.15
N ASP A 51 6.61 4.48 -3.14
CA ASP A 51 7.61 5.53 -3.30
C ASP A 51 7.04 6.89 -3.75
N GLN A 52 5.76 6.95 -4.16
CA GLN A 52 5.06 8.19 -4.48
C GLN A 52 3.87 8.44 -3.55
N GLY A 53 4.03 8.10 -2.27
CA GLY A 53 3.07 8.44 -1.22
C GLY A 53 1.81 7.56 -1.21
N GLY A 54 1.84 6.40 -1.87
CA GLY A 54 0.73 5.45 -1.93
C GLY A 54 -0.31 5.79 -2.99
N LYS A 55 0.02 6.66 -3.95
CA LYS A 55 -0.92 7.07 -5.02
C LYS A 55 -1.32 5.89 -5.89
N CYS A 56 -2.62 5.81 -6.19
CA CYS A 56 -3.17 4.81 -7.09
C CYS A 56 -2.83 5.15 -8.54
N THR A 57 -2.46 4.16 -9.34
CA THR A 57 -2.12 4.36 -10.75
C THR A 57 -3.33 4.56 -11.67
N SER A 58 -4.54 4.25 -11.19
CA SER A 58 -5.76 4.20 -12.01
C SER A 58 -6.91 5.08 -11.49
N ALA A 59 -6.71 5.79 -10.38
CA ALA A 59 -7.72 6.65 -9.78
C ALA A 59 -7.06 7.74 -8.93
N ASP A 60 -7.78 8.84 -8.69
CA ASP A 60 -7.38 9.86 -7.73
C ASP A 60 -7.67 9.38 -6.29
N ALA A 61 -6.78 8.51 -5.80
CA ALA A 61 -6.87 7.90 -4.49
C ALA A 61 -5.47 7.54 -3.98
N THR A 62 -5.33 7.38 -2.67
CA THR A 62 -4.08 7.00 -2.04
C THR A 62 -4.30 6.05 -0.86
N ILE A 63 -3.27 5.29 -0.52
CA ILE A 63 -3.15 4.55 0.74
C ILE A 63 -2.21 5.26 1.73
N ASN A 64 -1.91 6.54 1.51
CA ASN A 64 -1.12 7.39 2.41
C ASN A 64 0.22 6.75 2.84
N ALA A 65 0.98 6.26 1.86
CA ALA A 65 2.26 5.60 2.13
C ALA A 65 3.29 6.60 2.64
N CYS A 66 3.94 6.27 3.74
CA CYS A 66 4.99 7.06 4.37
C CYS A 66 6.23 6.18 4.56
N LEU A 67 7.39 6.63 4.09
CA LEU A 67 8.66 5.95 4.33
C LEU A 67 8.96 5.93 5.84
N ILE A 68 9.44 4.81 6.34
CA ILE A 68 9.85 4.64 7.75
C ILE A 68 11.25 4.03 7.82
N ASP A 69 12.03 4.50 8.81
CA ASP A 69 13.42 4.06 9.02
C ASP A 69 13.55 2.94 10.07
N ASP A 70 12.51 2.72 10.88
CA ASP A 70 12.46 1.71 11.95
C ASP A 70 11.39 0.65 11.62
N TRP A 71 11.82 -0.53 11.16
CA TRP A 71 10.93 -1.58 10.64
C TRP A 71 10.96 -2.87 11.45
#